data_AF-A0A7J4R9H7-F1
#
_entry.id   AF-A0A7J4R9H7-F1
#
_cell.length_a   1.000
_cell.length_b   1.000
_cell.length_c   1.000
_cell.angle_alpha   90.00
_cell.angle_beta   90.00
_cell.angle_gamma   90.00
#
_symmetry.space_group_name_H-M   'P 1'
#
loop_
_entity.id
_entity.type
_entity.pdbx_description
1 polymer ?
#
loop_
_entity_poly.entity_id
_entity_poly.type
_entity_poly.pdbx_seq_one_letter_code
_entity_poly.pdbx_strand_id
1 'polypeptide(L)'
;MRGPDAGLGDAIFLTAFSVPFLLAGLLVQFLGLGSILGAFRSTIDPGSIPRKLPPGPDGISITEHPDSGYLGDYLRQSEAINGRDWFRKRDSAHRLYYYAQNEGGSPGWSLDDRDDSGSKDWFNGGWFPYDGFELPMGRKQWNVDDGQWVFIQELESFASKEGYEEYLESIRGKPSPVAKVTQEKEWWK
;
A
#
# COMPACT_ATOMS: atom_id res chain seq x y z
N MET A 1 9.55 -78.75 14.51
CA MET A 1 9.19 -77.81 13.43
C MET A 1 8.41 -76.66 14.05
N ARG A 2 9.01 -75.46 14.15
CA ARG A 2 8.39 -74.27 14.75
C ARG A 2 7.89 -73.41 13.59
N GLY A 3 6.57 -73.20 13.49
CA GLY A 3 5.94 -72.54 12.35
C GLY A 3 6.37 -71.07 12.19
N PRO A 4 6.35 -70.51 10.97
CA PRO A 4 6.75 -69.13 10.67
C PRO A 4 5.82 -68.05 11.26
N ASP A 5 4.83 -68.45 12.05
CA ASP A 5 3.68 -67.64 12.44
C ASP A 5 3.96 -66.77 13.67
N ALA A 6 5.06 -67.04 14.40
CA ALA A 6 5.42 -66.34 15.63
C ALA A 6 5.93 -64.91 15.41
N GLY A 7 6.32 -64.52 14.19
CA GLY A 7 6.78 -63.16 13.88
C GLY A 7 5.71 -62.26 13.25
N LEU A 8 4.68 -62.85 12.63
CA LEU A 8 3.66 -62.10 11.88
C LEU A 8 2.65 -61.43 12.83
N GLY A 9 2.24 -62.11 13.91
CA GLY A 9 1.34 -61.54 14.91
C GLY A 9 1.94 -60.34 15.65
N ASP A 10 3.21 -60.45 16.05
CA ASP A 10 3.95 -59.37 16.71
C ASP A 10 4.16 -58.18 15.76
N ALA A 11 4.50 -58.44 14.50
CA ALA A 11 4.61 -57.40 13.47
C ALA A 11 3.28 -56.68 13.24
N ILE A 12 2.16 -57.41 13.14
CA ILE A 12 0.83 -56.81 12.98
C ILE A 12 0.46 -55.97 14.20
N PHE A 13 0.73 -56.46 15.41
CA PHE A 13 0.45 -55.73 16.66
C PHE A 13 1.29 -54.44 16.77
N LEU A 14 2.59 -54.52 16.51
CA LEU A 14 3.49 -53.37 16.53
C LEU A 14 3.11 -52.34 15.45
N THR A 15 2.67 -52.78 14.27
CA THR A 15 2.24 -51.90 13.19
C THR A 15 0.90 -51.23 13.53
N ALA A 16 -0.09 -51.99 14.00
CA ALA A 16 -1.39 -51.47 14.40
C ALA A 16 -1.30 -50.47 15.57
N PHE A 17 -0.33 -50.67 16.46
CA PHE A 17 -0.11 -49.76 17.59
C PHE A 17 0.71 -48.52 17.20
N SER A 18 1.71 -48.62 16.32
CA SER A 18 2.61 -47.50 16.02
C SER A 18 2.13 -46.56 14.90
N VAL A 19 1.44 -47.08 13.89
CA VAL A 19 0.97 -46.29 12.73
C VAL A 19 0.02 -45.15 13.12
N PRO A 20 -0.95 -45.31 14.05
CA PRO A 20 -1.82 -44.21 14.45
C PRO A 20 -1.05 -43.05 15.09
N PHE A 21 -0.01 -43.32 15.89
CA PHE A 21 0.80 -42.28 16.54
C PHE A 21 1.73 -41.58 15.53
N LEU A 22 2.28 -42.31 14.57
CA LEU A 22 3.08 -41.72 13.49
C LEU A 22 2.23 -40.80 12.60
N LEU A 23 1.01 -41.23 12.24
CA LEU A 23 0.09 -40.40 11.45
C LEU A 23 -0.40 -39.18 12.23
N ALA A 24 -0.70 -39.33 13.53
CA ALA A 24 -1.08 -38.20 14.38
C ALA A 24 0.06 -37.17 14.51
N GLY A 25 1.31 -37.64 14.73
CA GLY A 25 2.49 -36.77 14.78
C GLY A 25 2.74 -36.05 13.46
N LEU A 26 2.59 -36.74 12.33
CA LEU A 26 2.71 -36.17 10.99
C LEU A 26 1.64 -35.09 10.74
N LEU A 27 0.39 -35.33 11.19
CA LEU A 27 -0.72 -34.40 11.02
C LEU A 27 -0.54 -33.12 11.87
N VAL A 28 -0.02 -33.24 13.10
CA VAL A 28 0.35 -32.10 13.95
C VAL A 28 1.47 -31.27 13.31
N GLN A 29 2.46 -31.91 12.68
CA GLN A 29 3.53 -31.21 11.96
C GLN A 29 3.01 -30.47 10.73
N PHE A 30 2.09 -31.04 9.94
CA PHE A 30 1.48 -30.35 8.80
C PHE A 30 0.58 -29.18 9.19
N LEU A 31 -0.18 -29.29 10.30
CA LEU A 31 -0.97 -28.17 10.83
C LEU A 31 -0.07 -27.05 11.38
N GLY A 32 1.03 -27.42 12.06
CA GLY A 32 2.07 -26.49 12.49
C GLY A 32 2.76 -25.77 11.33
N LEU A 33 3.15 -26.50 10.27
CA LEU A 33 3.75 -25.90 9.07
C LEU A 33 2.78 -24.96 8.33
N GLY A 34 1.50 -25.31 8.25
CA GLY A 34 0.47 -24.45 7.65
C GLY A 34 0.29 -23.13 8.40
N SER A 35 0.44 -23.15 9.73
CA SER A 35 0.40 -21.96 10.59
C SER A 35 1.64 -21.07 10.38
N ILE A 36 2.81 -21.69 10.13
CA ILE A 36 4.05 -20.96 9.83
C ILE A 36 4.01 -20.35 8.42
N LEU A 37 3.42 -21.02 7.42
CA LEU A 37 3.18 -20.45 6.09
C LEU A 37 2.23 -19.24 6.11
N GLY A 38 1.23 -19.23 7.00
CA GLY A 38 0.38 -18.06 7.23
C GLY A 38 1.12 -16.87 7.86
N ALA A 39 2.12 -17.14 8.71
CA ALA A 39 2.95 -16.13 9.36
C ALA A 39 4.06 -15.55 8.46
N PHE A 40 4.41 -16.25 7.38
CA PHE A 40 5.32 -15.76 6.32
C PHE A 40 4.55 -15.36 5.06
N ARG A 41 3.39 -14.71 5.19
CA ARG A 41 3.02 -13.72 4.17
C ARG A 41 4.05 -12.60 4.29
N SER A 42 5.13 -12.75 3.52
CA SER A 42 6.05 -11.66 3.24
C SER A 42 5.21 -10.41 2.98
N THR A 43 5.55 -9.31 3.63
CA THR A 43 5.02 -8.00 3.29
C THR A 43 5.46 -7.75 1.85
N ILE A 44 4.66 -8.21 0.88
CA ILE A 44 4.77 -7.77 -0.50
C ILE A 44 4.79 -6.27 -0.36
N ASP A 45 5.91 -5.64 -0.67
CA ASP A 45 6.00 -4.20 -0.66
C ASP A 45 4.85 -3.72 -1.53
N PRO A 46 3.83 -3.07 -0.99
CA PRO A 46 2.69 -2.64 -1.79
C PRO A 46 3.11 -1.72 -2.93
N GLY A 47 4.29 -1.07 -2.81
CA GLY A 47 5.00 -0.32 -3.84
C GLY A 47 5.51 -1.17 -5.02
N SER A 48 5.77 -2.46 -4.78
CA SER A 48 6.27 -3.41 -5.79
C SER A 48 5.17 -4.07 -6.62
N ILE A 49 3.89 -3.82 -6.28
CA ILE A 49 2.76 -4.37 -7.02
C ILE A 49 2.61 -3.58 -8.33
N PRO A 50 2.71 -4.24 -9.50
CA PRO A 50 2.55 -3.56 -10.76
C PRO A 50 1.21 -2.84 -10.86
N ARG A 51 1.23 -1.68 -11.51
CA ARG A 51 0.03 -0.93 -11.85
C ARG A 51 -0.94 -1.81 -12.65
N LYS A 52 -2.20 -1.87 -12.23
CA LYS A 52 -3.22 -2.70 -12.88
C LYS A 52 -3.85 -2.08 -14.15
N LEU A 53 -3.84 -0.75 -14.27
CA LEU A 53 -4.48 -0.01 -15.36
C LEU A 53 -3.51 1.01 -15.99
N PRO A 54 -3.81 1.56 -17.17
CA PRO A 54 -3.07 2.72 -17.69
C PRO A 54 -3.02 3.87 -16.67
N PRO A 55 -1.98 4.70 -16.71
CA PRO A 55 -1.90 5.88 -15.87
C PRO A 55 -3.11 6.79 -15.97
N GLY A 56 -3.59 7.27 -14.82
CA GLY A 56 -4.64 8.29 -14.72
C GLY A 56 -4.13 9.69 -15.10
N PRO A 57 -4.58 10.76 -14.43
CA PRO A 57 -4.03 12.10 -14.64
C PRO A 57 -2.64 12.26 -14.01
N ASP A 58 -1.79 13.12 -14.57
CA ASP A 58 -0.43 13.40 -14.06
C ASP A 58 -0.45 14.12 -12.70
N GLY A 59 -1.54 14.82 -12.41
CA GLY A 59 -1.76 15.47 -11.12
C GLY A 59 -3.24 15.69 -10.85
N ILE A 60 -3.54 15.94 -9.58
CA ILE A 60 -4.86 16.32 -9.08
C ILE A 60 -4.71 17.55 -8.18
N SER A 61 -5.79 18.29 -7.99
CA SER A 61 -5.86 19.37 -7.01
C SER A 61 -7.02 19.11 -6.05
N ILE A 62 -6.76 19.27 -4.75
CA ILE A 62 -7.77 19.22 -3.70
C ILE A 62 -8.14 20.66 -3.35
N THR A 63 -9.36 21.07 -3.71
CA THR A 63 -9.81 22.47 -3.61
C THR A 63 -10.81 22.72 -2.48
N GLU A 64 -11.38 21.65 -1.91
CA GLU A 64 -12.23 21.70 -0.72
C GLU A 64 -11.77 20.58 0.23
N HIS A 65 -11.47 20.95 1.48
CA HIS A 65 -11.15 20.05 2.59
C HIS A 65 -11.24 20.87 3.90
N PRO A 66 -11.78 20.34 5.02
CA PRO A 66 -11.89 21.10 6.27
C PRO A 66 -10.55 21.46 6.90
N ASP A 67 -9.58 20.57 6.81
CA ASP A 67 -8.18 20.85 7.16
C ASP A 67 -7.44 21.41 5.93
N SER A 68 -6.92 22.63 6.06
CA SER A 68 -6.18 23.32 5.00
C SER A 68 -4.83 22.68 4.66
N GLY A 69 -4.29 21.83 5.52
CA GLY A 69 -3.08 21.03 5.25
C GLY A 69 -3.22 20.14 4.01
N TYR A 70 -4.42 19.59 3.80
CA TYR A 70 -4.72 18.71 2.66
C TYR A 70 -5.05 19.46 1.36
N LEU A 71 -5.26 20.78 1.40
CA LEU A 71 -5.53 21.56 0.19
C LEU A 71 -4.29 21.71 -0.69
N GLY A 72 -4.50 21.80 -2.01
CA GLY A 72 -3.49 22.10 -3.01
C GLY A 72 -3.22 20.96 -3.99
N ASP A 73 -2.08 21.06 -4.68
CA ASP A 73 -1.77 20.21 -5.83
C ASP A 73 -0.97 18.96 -5.43
N TYR A 74 -1.41 17.82 -5.95
CA TYR A 74 -0.78 16.52 -5.76
C TYR A 74 -0.35 15.95 -7.10
N LEU A 75 0.89 15.48 -7.15
CA LEU A 75 1.48 14.89 -8.35
C LEU A 75 1.46 13.37 -8.25
N ARG A 76 1.12 12.72 -9.35
CA ARG A 76 1.17 11.26 -9.44
C ARG A 76 2.61 10.78 -9.30
N GLN A 77 2.79 9.70 -8.56
CA GLN A 77 4.10 9.08 -8.36
C GLN A 77 4.37 8.02 -9.44
N SER A 78 5.65 7.71 -9.67
CA SER A 78 6.05 6.73 -10.69
C SER A 78 5.59 5.31 -10.32
N GLU A 79 5.79 4.96 -9.05
CA GLU A 79 5.43 3.67 -8.47
C GLU A 79 3.95 3.62 -8.09
N ALA A 80 3.37 2.42 -8.13
CA ALA A 80 2.01 2.16 -7.70
C ALA A 80 1.98 1.72 -6.24
N ILE A 81 0.98 2.14 -5.47
CA ILE A 81 0.68 1.57 -4.14
C ILE A 81 -0.54 0.68 -4.28
N ASN A 82 -0.45 -0.55 -3.77
CA ASN A 82 -1.56 -1.51 -3.83
C ASN A 82 -2.07 -1.75 -5.27
N GLY A 83 -1.17 -1.64 -6.27
CA GLY A 83 -1.47 -1.80 -7.69
C GLY A 83 -2.22 -0.63 -8.35
N ARG A 84 -2.26 0.55 -7.69
CA ARG A 84 -2.97 1.74 -8.13
C ARG A 84 -2.09 2.98 -8.09
N ASP A 85 -2.50 3.98 -8.87
CA ASP A 85 -1.88 5.30 -8.83
C ASP A 85 -2.10 5.95 -7.47
N TRP A 86 -1.07 6.62 -6.99
CA TRP A 86 -1.13 7.43 -5.79
C TRP A 86 -0.48 8.79 -6.04
N PHE A 87 -0.92 9.77 -5.26
CA PHE A 87 -0.62 11.17 -5.47
C PHE A 87 -0.03 11.75 -4.20
N ARG A 88 1.00 12.58 -4.35
CA ARG A 88 1.68 13.22 -3.23
C ARG A 88 1.73 14.73 -3.45
N LYS A 89 1.39 15.48 -2.40
CA LYS A 89 1.53 16.94 -2.40
C LYS A 89 3.01 17.32 -2.36
N ARG A 90 3.41 18.27 -3.22
CA ARG A 90 4.81 18.71 -3.32
C ARG A 90 5.35 19.14 -1.95
N ASP A 91 6.57 18.71 -1.64
CA ASP A 91 7.32 19.05 -0.43
C ASP A 91 6.60 18.74 0.89
N SER A 92 5.66 17.79 0.92
CA SER A 92 4.99 17.34 2.14
C SER A 92 4.78 15.82 2.16
N ALA A 93 4.33 15.29 3.29
CA ALA A 93 3.95 13.88 3.41
C ALA A 93 2.46 13.63 3.09
N HIS A 94 1.68 14.68 2.79
CA HIS A 94 0.27 14.55 2.41
C HIS A 94 0.16 13.78 1.10
N ARG A 95 -0.71 12.77 1.12
CA ARG A 95 -0.88 11.82 0.02
C ARG A 95 -2.29 11.32 -0.09
N LEU A 96 -2.66 10.98 -1.33
CA LEU A 96 -3.85 10.23 -1.67
C LEU A 96 -3.42 8.86 -2.20
N TYR A 97 -3.86 7.79 -1.56
CA TYR A 97 -3.55 6.42 -1.98
C TYR A 97 -4.73 5.48 -1.75
N TYR A 98 -4.73 4.34 -2.42
CA TYR A 98 -5.73 3.31 -2.17
C TYR A 98 -5.23 2.34 -1.11
N TYR A 99 -6.03 2.13 -0.07
CA TYR A 99 -5.83 1.12 0.95
C TYR A 99 -6.54 -0.17 0.57
N ALA A 100 -5.80 -1.28 0.51
CA ALA A 100 -6.28 -2.59 0.06
C ALA A 100 -6.59 -3.56 1.21
N GLN A 101 -7.02 -3.03 2.38
CA GLN A 101 -7.42 -3.86 3.53
C GLN A 101 -6.27 -4.71 4.10
N ASN A 102 -5.03 -4.22 3.99
CA ASN A 102 -3.82 -4.97 4.36
C ASN A 102 -3.75 -5.32 5.86
N GLU A 103 -4.33 -4.48 6.74
CA GLU A 103 -4.40 -4.67 8.19
C GLU A 103 -5.86 -4.84 8.70
N GLY A 104 -6.80 -5.15 7.81
CA GLY A 104 -8.24 -5.22 8.13
C GLY A 104 -9.00 -3.95 7.73
N GLY A 105 -10.17 -3.71 8.31
CA GLY A 105 -11.02 -2.55 7.94
C GLY A 105 -11.75 -2.76 6.62
N SER A 106 -11.97 -1.71 5.83
CA SER A 106 -12.60 -1.76 4.51
C SER A 106 -11.69 -1.11 3.46
N PRO A 107 -11.63 -1.63 2.22
CA PRO A 107 -10.82 -1.01 1.17
C PRO A 107 -11.39 0.35 0.77
N GLY A 108 -10.51 1.26 0.34
CA GLY A 108 -10.93 2.59 -0.08
C GLY A 108 -9.78 3.55 -0.32
N TRP A 109 -10.13 4.76 -0.71
CA TRP A 109 -9.16 5.84 -0.89
C TRP A 109 -8.89 6.52 0.46
N SER A 110 -7.61 6.71 0.77
CA SER A 110 -7.15 7.29 2.02
C SER A 110 -6.39 8.58 1.74
N LEU A 111 -6.77 9.65 2.41
CA LEU A 111 -6.00 10.87 2.54
C LEU A 111 -5.27 10.85 3.88
N ASP A 112 -3.95 10.92 3.83
CA ASP A 112 -3.13 10.86 5.05
C ASP A 112 -1.89 11.74 4.90
N ASP A 113 -1.30 12.12 6.03
CA ASP A 113 -0.15 13.02 6.13
C ASP A 113 1.12 12.30 6.61
N ARG A 114 1.09 10.97 6.72
CA ARG A 114 2.25 10.14 7.11
C ARG A 114 2.79 9.36 5.93
N ASP A 115 4.07 8.99 6.03
CA ASP A 115 4.77 8.20 5.01
C ASP A 115 4.84 6.72 5.40
N ASP A 116 4.50 5.84 4.46
CA ASP A 116 4.42 4.37 4.60
C ASP A 116 4.23 3.75 3.19
N SER A 117 4.27 2.43 3.07
CA SER A 117 4.04 1.72 1.81
C SER A 117 2.57 1.61 1.37
N GLY A 118 1.61 2.17 2.12
CA GLY A 118 0.16 2.02 1.91
C GLY A 118 -0.42 0.76 2.55
N SER A 119 0.33 0.17 3.47
CA SER A 119 -0.05 -1.03 4.23
C SER A 119 -0.93 -0.69 5.43
N LYS A 120 -0.85 0.55 5.93
CA LYS A 120 -1.54 0.98 7.15
C LYS A 120 -2.94 1.52 6.87
N ASP A 121 -3.87 1.21 7.76
CA ASP A 121 -5.22 1.78 7.82
C ASP A 121 -5.18 3.20 8.41
N TRP A 122 -4.57 4.11 7.66
CA TRP A 122 -4.29 5.48 8.05
C TRP A 122 -5.00 6.46 7.11
N PHE A 123 -5.79 7.37 7.68
CA PHE A 123 -6.64 8.28 6.93
C PHE A 123 -6.92 9.57 7.70
N ASN A 124 -5.89 10.20 8.30
CA ASN A 124 -6.05 11.43 9.08
C ASN A 124 -6.79 12.55 8.32
N GLY A 125 -6.72 12.56 6.99
CA GLY A 125 -7.41 13.48 6.09
C GLY A 125 -8.68 12.92 5.46
N GLY A 126 -9.19 11.79 5.94
CA GLY A 126 -10.42 11.20 5.44
C GLY A 126 -10.21 9.86 4.72
N TRP A 127 -11.23 9.02 4.83
CA TRP A 127 -11.35 7.77 4.07
C TRP A 127 -12.60 7.77 3.19
N PHE A 128 -12.47 7.41 1.91
CA PHE A 128 -13.58 7.26 0.99
C PHE A 128 -13.81 5.78 0.64
N PRO A 129 -14.93 5.16 1.06
CA PRO A 129 -15.23 3.76 0.80
C PRO A 129 -15.46 3.51 -0.69
N TYR A 130 -14.52 2.82 -1.34
CA TYR A 130 -14.63 2.49 -2.75
C TYR A 130 -13.70 1.35 -3.14
N ASP A 131 -14.23 0.32 -3.79
CA ASP A 131 -13.44 -0.85 -4.21
C ASP A 131 -13.04 -0.80 -5.71
N GLY A 132 -13.60 0.13 -6.48
CA GLY A 132 -13.27 0.32 -7.90
C GLY A 132 -11.91 0.98 -8.12
N PHE A 133 -11.48 1.12 -9.38
CA PHE A 133 -10.17 1.65 -9.79
C PHE A 133 -10.10 3.17 -9.90
N GLU A 134 -11.25 3.78 -9.99
CA GLU A 134 -11.47 5.18 -10.29
C GLU A 134 -11.06 6.07 -9.12
N LEU A 135 -10.42 7.19 -9.45
CA LEU A 135 -10.13 8.23 -8.46
C LEU A 135 -11.44 8.85 -7.95
N PRO A 136 -11.49 9.28 -6.67
CA PRO A 136 -12.66 9.89 -6.07
C PRO A 136 -12.84 11.36 -6.52
N MET A 137 -12.99 11.57 -7.83
CA MET A 137 -13.12 12.89 -8.46
C MET A 137 -14.44 13.60 -8.10
N GLY A 138 -14.41 14.92 -8.18
CA GLY A 138 -15.50 15.83 -7.84
C GLY A 138 -15.67 16.02 -6.34
N ARG A 139 -16.82 16.59 -5.95
CA ARG A 139 -17.22 16.80 -4.55
C ARG A 139 -17.79 15.51 -3.96
N LYS A 140 -17.19 14.98 -2.90
CA LYS A 140 -17.65 13.76 -2.20
C LYS A 140 -17.57 13.95 -0.69
N GLN A 141 -18.38 13.19 0.05
CA GLN A 141 -18.29 13.12 1.51
C GLN A 141 -17.37 11.96 1.90
N TRP A 142 -16.35 12.28 2.68
CA TRP A 142 -15.31 11.36 3.16
C TRP A 142 -15.53 11.09 4.64
N ASN A 143 -15.25 9.86 5.07
CA ASN A 143 -15.42 9.43 6.44
C ASN A 143 -14.20 9.86 7.27
N VAL A 144 -14.35 10.96 7.99
CA VAL A 144 -13.59 11.41 9.17
C VAL A 144 -14.55 12.29 9.98
N ASP A 145 -14.55 12.19 11.31
CA ASP A 145 -15.27 13.04 12.27
C ASP A 145 -16.51 13.77 11.70
N ASP A 146 -17.66 13.07 11.69
CA ASP A 146 -18.98 13.51 11.17
C ASP A 146 -19.13 13.68 9.65
N GLY A 147 -18.15 13.23 8.86
CA GLY A 147 -18.24 13.16 7.40
C GLY A 147 -17.90 14.49 6.74
N GLN A 148 -16.72 14.58 6.13
CA GLN A 148 -16.14 15.80 5.59
C GLN A 148 -16.31 15.91 4.09
N TRP A 149 -16.62 17.10 3.57
CA TRP A 149 -16.65 17.33 2.13
C TRP A 149 -15.25 17.55 1.58
N VAL A 150 -14.90 16.77 0.56
CA VAL A 150 -13.64 16.91 -0.17
C VAL A 150 -13.95 17.06 -1.64
N PHE A 151 -13.31 18.04 -2.29
CA PHE A 151 -13.42 18.25 -3.73
C PHE A 151 -12.08 17.99 -4.39
N ILE A 152 -12.06 17.00 -5.29
CA ILE A 152 -10.87 16.62 -6.06
C ILE A 152 -11.13 16.88 -7.54
N GLN A 153 -10.21 17.56 -8.20
CA GLN A 153 -10.23 17.75 -9.65
C GLN A 153 -8.90 17.35 -10.25
N GLU A 154 -8.92 17.11 -11.56
CA GLU A 154 -7.68 16.96 -12.30
C GLU A 154 -6.91 18.26 -12.23
N LEU A 155 -5.60 18.18 -12.01
CA LEU A 155 -4.76 19.35 -12.06
C LEU A 155 -4.72 19.78 -13.53
N GLU A 156 -5.29 20.95 -13.84
CA GLU A 156 -5.16 21.53 -15.16
C GLU A 156 -3.67 21.60 -15.48
N SER A 157 -3.28 20.85 -16.50
CA SER A 157 -1.89 20.52 -16.71
C SER A 157 -1.07 21.80 -16.92
N PHE A 158 0.11 21.88 -16.30
CA PHE A 158 1.23 22.67 -16.82
C PHE A 158 1.65 22.21 -18.25
N ALA A 159 0.94 21.25 -18.85
CA ALA A 159 1.25 20.59 -20.12
C ALA A 159 0.64 21.29 -21.34
N SER A 160 0.49 22.61 -21.31
CA SER A 160 0.73 23.35 -22.56
C SER A 160 2.24 23.54 -22.69
N LYS A 161 2.77 23.47 -23.91
CA LYS A 161 4.17 23.82 -24.16
C LYS A 161 4.48 25.20 -23.59
N GLU A 162 3.51 26.13 -23.62
CA GLU A 162 3.64 27.44 -23.00
C GLU A 162 3.84 27.38 -21.48
N GLY A 163 3.09 26.55 -20.75
CA GLY A 163 3.21 26.43 -19.28
C GLY A 163 4.54 25.81 -18.84
N TYR A 164 5.08 24.87 -19.62
CA TYR A 164 6.42 24.32 -19.38
C TYR A 164 7.53 25.33 -19.70
N GLU A 165 7.40 26.09 -20.80
CA GLU A 165 8.35 27.15 -21.16
C GLU A 165 8.29 28.32 -20.16
N GLU A 166 7.10 28.71 -19.68
CA GLU A 166 6.93 29.71 -18.61
C GLU A 166 7.59 29.24 -17.31
N TYR A 167 7.41 27.96 -16.96
CA TYR A 167 8.11 27.35 -15.83
C TYR A 167 9.63 27.39 -16.02
N LEU A 168 10.14 26.97 -17.19
CA LEU A 168 11.57 27.01 -17.51
C LEU A 168 12.15 28.44 -17.49
N GLU A 169 11.41 29.43 -17.99
CA GLU A 169 11.78 30.85 -17.92
C GLU A 169 11.78 31.34 -16.46
N SER A 170 10.82 30.90 -15.64
CA SER A 170 10.74 31.28 -14.22
C SER A 170 11.94 30.80 -13.40
N ILE A 171 12.58 29.69 -13.82
CA ILE A 171 13.77 29.11 -13.17
C ILE A 171 15.08 29.40 -13.92
N ARG A 172 15.04 29.97 -15.12
CA ARG A 172 16.23 30.34 -15.90
C ARG A 172 17.07 31.36 -15.13
N GLY A 173 18.30 31.01 -14.78
CA GLY A 173 19.21 31.87 -14.03
C GLY A 173 19.03 31.87 -12.50
N LYS A 174 18.09 31.08 -11.96
CA LYS A 174 17.97 30.82 -10.53
C LYS A 174 18.63 29.47 -10.21
N PRO A 175 19.30 29.30 -9.05
CA PRO A 175 19.84 28.01 -8.67
C PRO A 175 18.71 26.98 -8.58
N SER A 176 18.94 25.78 -9.12
CA SER A 176 17.98 24.67 -9.10
C SER A 176 17.43 24.48 -7.67
N PRO A 177 16.10 24.42 -7.46
CA PRO A 177 15.51 24.20 -6.14
C PRO A 177 15.93 22.87 -5.52
N VAL A 178 16.23 21.87 -6.37
CA VAL A 178 16.64 20.51 -5.96
C VAL A 178 18.04 20.49 -5.34
N ALA A 179 18.90 21.47 -5.65
CA ALA A 179 20.29 21.47 -5.19
C ALA A 179 20.48 22.01 -3.75
N LYS A 180 19.47 22.61 -3.13
CA LYS A 180 19.64 23.23 -1.80
C LYS A 180 19.41 22.32 -0.59
N VAL A 181 18.87 21.11 -0.76
CA VAL A 181 18.62 20.20 0.38
C VAL A 181 19.85 19.36 0.78
N THR A 182 20.90 19.31 -0.05
CA THR A 182 22.04 18.38 0.18
C THR A 182 23.33 19.03 0.71
N GLN A 183 23.37 20.33 1.01
CA GLN A 183 24.63 21.00 1.44
C GLN A 183 24.62 21.68 2.82
N GLU A 184 23.69 21.35 3.72
CA GLU A 184 23.73 21.88 5.12
C GLU A 184 23.95 20.81 6.21
N LYS A 185 24.34 19.57 5.88
CA LYS A 185 24.58 18.51 6.88
C LYS A 185 26.00 17.96 7.00
N GLU A 186 27.02 18.65 6.47
CA GLU A 186 28.43 18.29 6.70
C GLU A 186 29.23 19.40 7.38
N TRP A 187 28.85 19.76 8.61
CA TRP A 187 29.75 20.41 9.56
C TRP A 187 29.45 19.91 10.97
N TRP A 188 30.07 18.78 11.35
CA TRP A 188 30.64 18.48 12.68
C TRP A 188 31.40 17.14 12.63
N LYS A 189 32.70 17.20 12.30
CA LYS A 189 33.86 16.60 13.01
C LYS A 189 35.05 16.47 12.08
#